data_AF-A0AAE0SW60-F1
#
_entry.id   AF-A0AAE0SW60-F1
#
_cell.length_a   1.000
_cell.length_b   1.000
_cell.length_c   1.000
_cell.angle_alpha   90.00
_cell.angle_beta   90.00
_cell.angle_gamma   90.00
#
_symmetry.space_group_name_H-M   'P 1'
#
loop_
_entity.id
_entity.type
_entity.pdbx_description
1 polymer ?
#
loop_
_entity_poly.entity_id
_entity_poly.type
_entity_poly.pdbx_seq_one_letter_code
_entity_poly.pdbx_strand_id
1 'polypeptide(L)'
;MFAYRNTVIIYSVILFVYGYAVVVFAYGYAVVVFAYGYAVVVFAYGYAVVVFAYGYAVVVFAYGYAVVVFAYGYAVVVFAYGYAVVVFAYGYAVVVFAYGYAVVVFAYGYAVVVFAYGYAVVVFAYGYAVVVFAYGYAVVVFAYGYAVVVFAYGYAVVVFAYGYAVVVFAYGYAVVVFAYGYAVVVFAYGYAIILFTYGYAVVVFAYGYAIILFTYGISVVVFAQGS
;
A
#
# COMPACT_ATOMS: atom_id res chain seq x y z
N MET A 1 -14.55 39.11 -34.61
CA MET A 1 -14.66 39.24 -33.14
C MET A 1 -14.27 37.90 -32.53
N PHE A 2 -12.97 37.73 -32.21
CA PHE A 2 -12.49 36.57 -31.45
C PHE A 2 -11.71 37.12 -30.26
N ALA A 3 -12.27 36.97 -29.07
CA ALA A 3 -11.59 37.32 -27.83
C ALA A 3 -10.56 36.22 -27.54
N TYR A 4 -9.27 36.55 -27.66
CA TYR A 4 -8.21 35.72 -27.11
C TYR A 4 -8.34 35.73 -25.59
N ARG A 5 -8.93 34.67 -25.01
CA ARG A 5 -8.75 34.38 -23.59
C ARG A 5 -7.29 34.01 -23.39
N ASN A 6 -6.50 34.92 -22.82
CA ASN A 6 -5.21 34.59 -22.23
C ASN A 6 -5.45 33.72 -20.99
N THR A 7 -5.65 32.42 -21.20
CA THR A 7 -5.62 31.42 -20.14
C THR A 7 -4.15 31.22 -19.78
N VAL A 8 -3.71 31.76 -18.63
CA VAL A 8 -2.39 31.41 -18.08
C VAL A 8 -2.46 29.96 -17.63
N ILE A 9 -2.02 29.04 -18.48
CA ILE A 9 -1.82 27.65 -18.10
C ILE A 9 -0.53 27.62 -17.29
N ILE A 10 -0.63 27.34 -15.99
CA ILE A 10 0.55 27.13 -15.15
C ILE A 10 1.17 25.80 -15.58
N TYR A 11 2.25 25.87 -16.36
CA TYR A 11 2.95 24.68 -16.85
C TYR A 11 3.64 23.91 -15.72
N SER A 12 4.20 24.60 -14.74
CA SER A 12 4.93 23.97 -13.63
C SER A 12 4.86 24.81 -12.35
N VAL A 13 4.67 24.15 -11.21
CA VAL A 13 4.74 24.73 -9.85
C VAL A 13 5.82 24.01 -9.07
N ILE A 14 6.73 24.77 -8.44
CA ILE A 14 7.72 24.24 -7.51
C ILE A 14 7.64 25.08 -6.23
N LEU A 15 7.41 24.43 -5.09
CA LEU A 15 7.29 25.09 -3.79
C LEU A 15 8.28 24.50 -2.78
N PHE A 16 8.89 25.38 -1.99
CA PHE A 16 9.71 25.05 -0.83
C PHE A 16 9.16 25.80 0.38
N VAL A 17 8.65 25.08 1.37
CA VAL A 17 7.99 25.67 2.55
C VAL A 17 8.54 25.05 3.82
N TYR A 18 8.95 25.91 4.75
CA TYR A 18 9.52 25.54 6.04
C TYR A 18 8.80 26.31 7.15
N GLY A 19 8.49 25.66 8.26
CA GLY A 19 7.89 26.33 9.41
C GLY A 19 7.49 25.38 10.52
N TYR A 20 6.96 25.90 11.62
CA TYR A 20 6.44 25.03 12.69
C TYR A 20 5.15 24.32 12.25
N ALA A 21 4.20 25.05 11.67
CA ALA A 21 3.01 24.49 11.03
C ALA A 21 3.00 24.93 9.56
N VAL A 22 2.95 23.96 8.65
CA VAL A 22 3.03 24.17 7.20
C VAL A 22 1.75 23.65 6.55
N VAL A 23 1.10 24.50 5.77
CA VAL A 23 -0.02 24.14 4.91
C VAL A 23 0.29 24.60 3.49
N VAL A 24 0.27 23.69 2.53
CA VAL A 24 0.60 23.97 1.12
C VAL A 24 -0.55 23.58 0.22
N PHE A 25 -0.91 24.48 -0.70
CA PHE A 25 -1.82 24.23 -1.81
C PHE A 25 -1.08 24.48 -3.12
N ALA A 26 -1.01 23.48 -3.99
CA ALA A 26 -0.30 23.56 -5.25
C ALA A 26 -1.12 22.95 -6.39
N TYR A 27 -1.31 23.73 -7.47
CA TYR A 27 -2.11 23.35 -8.64
C TYR A 27 -1.36 23.72 -9.91
N GLY A 28 -1.20 22.78 -10.84
CA GLY A 28 -0.54 23.05 -12.13
C GLY A 28 -0.45 21.81 -13.01
N TYR A 29 0.10 21.94 -14.21
CA TYR A 29 0.31 20.76 -15.06
C TYR A 29 1.40 19.84 -14.46
N ALA A 30 2.56 20.39 -14.09
CA ALA A 30 3.56 19.70 -13.26
C ALA A 30 3.66 20.37 -11.88
N VAL A 31 3.63 19.60 -10.79
CA VAL A 31 3.69 20.13 -9.41
C VAL A 31 4.77 19.41 -8.64
N VAL A 32 5.67 20.17 -8.00
CA VAL A 32 6.67 19.67 -7.06
C VAL A 32 6.58 20.46 -5.76
N VAL A 33 6.38 19.77 -4.64
CA VAL A 33 6.27 20.42 -3.32
C VAL A 33 7.28 19.82 -2.36
N PHE A 34 8.01 20.69 -1.67
CA PHE A 34 8.86 20.38 -0.52
C PHE A 34 8.31 21.10 0.70
N ALA A 35 7.84 20.36 1.71
CA ALA A 35 7.22 20.90 2.91
C ALA A 35 7.84 20.30 4.17
N TYR A 36 8.36 21.15 5.06
CA TYR A 36 9.06 20.76 6.28
C TYR A 36 8.51 21.49 7.49
N GLY A 37 8.14 20.77 8.55
CA GLY A 37 7.70 21.40 9.79
C GLY A 37 7.36 20.44 10.92
N TYR A 38 6.86 20.95 12.04
CA TYR A 38 6.34 20.08 13.09
C TYR A 38 5.00 19.44 12.66
N ALA A 39 4.09 20.24 12.12
CA ALA A 39 2.85 19.77 11.49
C ALA A 39 2.83 20.19 10.02
N VAL A 40 2.63 19.23 9.10
CA VAL A 40 2.65 19.47 7.65
C VAL A 40 1.38 18.93 7.01
N VAL A 41 0.71 19.79 6.24
CA VAL A 41 -0.43 19.42 5.39
C VAL A 41 -0.17 19.88 3.96
N VAL A 42 -0.21 18.96 3.00
CA VAL A 42 0.02 19.28 1.58
C VAL A 42 -1.17 18.84 0.74
N PHE A 43 -1.65 19.74 -0.11
CA PHE A 43 -2.63 19.51 -1.16
C PHE A 43 -1.99 19.81 -2.51
N ALA A 44 -1.73 18.78 -3.33
CA ALA A 44 -1.06 18.90 -4.61
C ALA A 44 -1.88 18.26 -5.74
N TYR A 45 -2.18 19.03 -6.77
CA TYR A 45 -3.02 18.61 -7.89
C TYR A 45 -2.39 18.97 -9.23
N GLY A 46 -2.28 17.99 -10.13
CA GLY A 46 -1.76 18.26 -11.47
C GLY A 46 -1.77 17.08 -12.41
N TYR A 47 -1.15 17.21 -13.59
CA TYR A 47 -0.93 16.06 -14.46
C TYR A 47 0.22 15.19 -13.91
N ALA A 48 1.34 15.80 -13.53
CA ALA A 48 2.43 15.15 -12.80
C ALA A 48 2.62 15.81 -11.43
N VAL A 49 2.61 15.04 -10.35
CA VAL A 49 2.71 15.52 -8.97
C VAL A 49 3.83 14.79 -8.23
N VAL A 50 4.72 15.55 -7.59
CA VAL A 50 5.75 15.04 -6.70
C VAL A 50 5.69 15.81 -5.37
N VAL A 51 5.55 15.10 -4.26
CA VAL A 51 5.48 15.69 -2.92
C VAL A 51 6.54 15.09 -2.01
N PHE A 52 7.27 15.96 -1.31
CA PHE A 52 8.18 15.66 -0.23
C PHE A 52 7.68 16.37 1.03
N ALA A 53 7.21 15.60 2.02
CA ALA A 53 6.63 16.13 3.25
C ALA A 53 7.30 15.51 4.49
N TYR A 54 7.86 16.36 5.35
CA TYR A 54 8.61 15.93 6.54
C TYR A 54 8.13 16.66 7.79
N GLY A 55 7.81 15.92 8.85
CA GLY A 55 7.47 16.54 10.12
C GLY A 55 7.13 15.59 11.25
N TYR A 56 6.65 16.09 12.37
CA TYR A 56 6.13 15.23 13.44
C TYR A 56 4.78 14.63 13.04
N ALA A 57 3.85 15.45 12.55
CA ALA A 57 2.58 15.02 11.96
C ALA A 57 2.52 15.44 10.49
N VAL A 58 2.30 14.49 9.58
CA VAL A 58 2.28 14.73 8.13
C VAL A 58 0.98 14.21 7.52
N VAL A 59 0.31 15.06 6.76
CA VAL A 59 -0.87 14.69 5.95
C VAL A 59 -0.64 15.16 4.51
N VAL A 60 -0.74 14.23 3.55
CA VAL A 60 -0.57 14.54 2.12
C VAL A 60 -1.78 14.11 1.33
N PHE A 61 -2.27 15.01 0.48
CA PHE A 61 -3.30 14.77 -0.54
C PHE A 61 -2.69 15.08 -1.91
N ALA A 62 -2.45 14.06 -2.72
CA ALA A 62 -1.81 14.19 -4.03
C ALA A 62 -2.67 13.55 -5.13
N TYR A 63 -3.01 14.33 -6.15
CA TYR A 63 -3.91 13.91 -7.24
C TYR A 63 -3.31 14.26 -8.61
N GLY A 64 -3.25 13.28 -9.51
CA GLY A 64 -2.83 13.55 -10.88
C GLY A 64 -2.81 12.37 -11.82
N TYR A 65 -2.24 12.53 -13.01
CA TYR A 65 -2.02 11.38 -13.89
C TYR A 65 -0.84 10.53 -13.38
N ALA A 66 0.28 11.17 -13.03
CA ALA A 66 1.41 10.53 -12.35
C ALA A 66 1.63 11.19 -10.98
N VAL A 67 1.66 10.40 -9.91
CA VAL A 67 1.80 10.87 -8.53
C VAL A 67 2.93 10.14 -7.82
N VAL A 68 3.85 10.90 -7.23
CA VAL A 68 4.91 10.39 -6.36
C VAL A 68 4.88 11.13 -5.03
N VAL A 69 4.79 10.40 -3.91
CA VAL A 69 4.75 10.99 -2.57
C VAL A 69 5.84 10.38 -1.69
N PHE A 70 6.59 11.24 -1.02
CA PHE A 70 7.54 10.92 0.04
C PHE A 70 7.08 11.63 1.32
N ALA A 71 6.63 10.86 2.31
CA ALA A 71 6.10 11.37 3.57
C ALA A 71 6.80 10.74 4.78
N TYR A 72 7.38 11.57 5.65
CA TYR A 72 8.17 11.12 6.79
C TYR A 72 7.74 11.85 8.06
N GLY A 73 7.45 11.09 9.13
CA GLY A 73 7.17 11.70 10.42
C GLY A 73 6.86 10.76 11.56
N TYR A 74 6.40 11.28 12.69
CA TYR A 74 5.92 10.41 13.77
C TYR A 74 4.54 9.82 13.41
N ALA A 75 3.61 10.65 12.95
CA ALA A 75 2.32 10.24 12.41
C ALA A 75 2.21 10.68 10.94
N VAL A 76 1.96 9.72 10.03
CA VAL A 76 1.90 9.97 8.59
C VAL A 76 0.58 9.45 8.03
N VAL A 77 -0.12 10.31 7.29
CA VAL A 77 -1.32 9.97 6.51
C VAL A 77 -1.14 10.43 5.08
N VAL A 78 -1.28 9.52 4.12
CA VAL A 78 -1.15 9.83 2.69
C VAL A 78 -2.38 9.39 1.93
N PHE A 79 -2.90 10.28 1.10
CA PHE A 79 -3.95 10.07 0.12
C PHE A 79 -3.38 10.37 -1.27
N ALA A 80 -3.19 9.35 -2.11
CA ALA A 80 -2.59 9.48 -3.43
C ALA A 80 -3.49 8.85 -4.50
N TYR A 81 -3.86 9.63 -5.51
CA TYR A 81 -4.79 9.22 -6.57
C TYR A 81 -4.24 9.56 -7.95
N GLY A 82 -4.21 8.58 -8.86
CA GLY A 82 -3.83 8.87 -10.23
C GLY A 82 -3.83 7.69 -11.19
N TYR A 83 -3.31 7.87 -12.40
CA TYR A 83 -3.10 6.74 -13.30
C TYR A 83 -1.91 5.89 -12.82
N ALA A 84 -0.78 6.52 -12.52
CA ALA A 84 0.38 5.89 -11.90
C ALA A 84 0.65 6.54 -10.53
N VAL A 85 0.70 5.74 -9.46
CA VAL A 85 0.88 6.20 -8.09
C VAL A 85 2.05 5.47 -7.43
N VAL A 86 2.98 6.23 -6.85
CA VAL A 86 4.08 5.72 -6.04
C VAL A 86 4.08 6.45 -4.69
N VAL A 87 4.02 5.71 -3.59
CA VAL A 87 4.04 6.28 -2.23
C VAL A 87 5.15 5.66 -1.40
N PHE A 88 5.91 6.52 -0.73
CA PHE A 88 6.89 6.20 0.29
C PHE A 88 6.48 6.88 1.60
N ALA A 89 6.07 6.11 2.61
CA ALA A 89 5.58 6.62 3.88
C ALA A 89 6.33 5.97 5.06
N TYR A 90 6.92 6.78 5.93
CA TYR A 90 7.74 6.32 7.05
C TYR A 90 7.35 7.03 8.34
N GLY A 91 7.11 6.28 9.41
CA GLY A 91 6.86 6.89 10.71
C GLY A 91 6.59 5.95 11.86
N TYR A 92 6.18 6.46 13.02
CA TYR A 92 5.72 5.60 14.11
C TYR A 92 4.34 5.02 13.78
N ALA A 93 3.39 5.86 13.36
CA ALA A 93 2.09 5.46 12.84
C ALA A 93 1.94 5.89 11.38
N VAL A 94 1.67 4.96 10.48
CA VAL A 94 1.55 5.19 9.04
C VAL A 94 0.21 4.69 8.52
N VAL A 95 -0.50 5.55 7.81
CA VAL A 95 -1.73 5.22 7.09
C VAL A 95 -1.60 5.69 5.64
N VAL A 96 -1.77 4.78 4.68
CA VAL A 96 -1.69 5.10 3.24
C VAL A 96 -2.95 4.65 2.53
N PHE A 97 -3.49 5.55 1.72
CA PHE A 97 -4.59 5.35 0.78
C PHE A 97 -4.08 5.67 -0.63
N ALA A 98 -3.90 4.65 -1.48
CA ALA A 98 -3.36 4.78 -2.82
C ALA A 98 -4.28 4.16 -3.87
N TYR A 99 -4.69 4.94 -4.87
CA TYR A 99 -5.65 4.53 -5.88
C TYR A 99 -5.16 4.88 -7.28
N GLY A 100 -5.19 3.92 -8.20
CA GLY A 100 -4.85 4.20 -9.59
C GLY A 100 -4.89 3.04 -10.56
N TYR A 101 -4.36 3.22 -11.77
CA TYR A 101 -4.18 2.09 -12.69
C TYR A 101 -2.97 1.24 -12.27
N ALA A 102 -1.83 1.88 -12.01
CA ALA A 102 -0.65 1.26 -11.44
C ALA A 102 -0.34 1.90 -10.08
N VAL A 103 -0.24 1.09 -9.02
CA VAL A 103 -0.03 1.54 -7.64
C VAL A 103 1.15 0.81 -7.02
N VAL A 104 2.09 1.56 -6.47
CA VAL A 104 3.22 1.05 -5.69
C VAL A 104 3.28 1.77 -4.35
N VAL A 105 3.26 1.02 -3.24
CA VAL A 105 3.32 1.57 -1.89
C VAL A 105 4.46 0.95 -1.10
N PHE A 106 5.23 1.80 -0.44
CA PHE A 106 6.27 1.47 0.53
C PHE A 106 5.91 2.14 1.86
N ALA A 107 5.53 1.37 2.87
CA ALA A 107 5.09 1.86 4.17
C ALA A 107 5.87 1.21 5.32
N TYR A 108 6.47 2.03 6.18
CA TYR A 108 7.33 1.54 7.27
C TYR A 108 6.99 2.24 8.58
N GLY A 109 6.82 1.48 9.67
CA GLY A 109 6.61 2.08 10.97
C GLY A 109 6.37 1.14 12.14
N TYR A 110 6.00 1.67 13.30
CA TYR A 110 5.58 0.80 14.40
C TYR A 110 4.18 0.22 14.13
N ALA A 111 3.23 1.06 13.74
CA ALA A 111 1.91 0.66 13.26
C ALA A 111 1.71 1.12 11.81
N VAL A 112 1.40 0.18 10.92
CA VAL A 112 1.24 0.43 9.48
C VAL A 112 -0.12 -0.06 9.00
N VAL A 113 -0.86 0.80 8.32
CA VAL A 113 -2.11 0.47 7.64
C VAL A 113 -2.04 0.95 6.19
N VAL A 114 -2.26 0.04 5.24
CA VAL A 114 -2.23 0.36 3.79
C VAL A 114 -3.52 -0.07 3.12
N PHE A 115 -4.08 0.83 2.33
CA PHE A 115 -5.20 0.63 1.43
C PHE A 115 -4.75 0.96 0.00
N ALA A 116 -4.59 -0.06 -0.85
CA ALA A 116 -4.08 0.08 -2.21
C ALA A 116 -5.03 -0.54 -3.24
N TYR A 117 -5.48 0.24 -4.22
CA TYR A 117 -6.48 -0.16 -5.20
C TYR A 117 -6.03 0.20 -6.62
N GLY A 118 -6.05 -0.76 -7.54
CA GLY A 118 -5.79 -0.46 -8.94
C GLY A 118 -5.83 -1.62 -9.91
N TYR A 119 -5.38 -1.42 -11.14
CA TYR A 119 -5.23 -2.55 -12.08
C TYR A 119 -4.01 -3.39 -11.71
N ALA A 120 -2.86 -2.76 -11.48
CA ALA A 120 -1.65 -3.38 -10.95
C ALA A 120 -1.29 -2.75 -9.60
N VAL A 121 -1.16 -3.57 -8.54
CA VAL A 121 -0.89 -3.11 -7.18
C VAL A 121 0.32 -3.85 -6.62
N VAL A 122 1.28 -3.10 -6.10
CA VAL A 122 2.44 -3.62 -5.36
C VAL A 122 2.54 -2.91 -4.01
N VAL A 123 2.56 -3.66 -2.92
CA VAL A 123 2.65 -3.13 -1.55
C VAL A 123 3.81 -3.76 -0.80
N PHE A 124 4.61 -2.91 -0.16
CA PHE A 124 5.66 -3.25 0.78
C PHE A 124 5.34 -2.59 2.12
N ALA A 125 5.00 -3.36 3.14
CA ALA A 125 4.58 -2.87 4.46
C ALA A 125 5.40 -3.53 5.58
N TYR A 126 6.07 -2.73 6.41
CA TYR A 126 6.96 -3.22 7.47
C TYR A 126 6.66 -2.54 8.80
N GLY A 127 6.51 -3.30 9.87
CA GLY A 127 6.36 -2.70 11.19
C GLY A 127 6.16 -3.65 12.35
N TYR A 128 5.82 -3.14 13.53
CA TYR A 128 5.44 -4.01 14.65
C TYR A 128 4.03 -4.59 14.42
N ALA A 129 3.06 -3.74 14.08
CA ALA A 129 1.72 -4.12 13.66
C ALA A 129 1.47 -3.67 12.22
N VAL A 130 1.11 -4.59 11.33
CA VAL A 130 0.90 -4.33 9.90
C VAL A 130 -0.46 -4.82 9.47
N VAL A 131 -1.23 -3.95 8.82
CA VAL A 131 -2.51 -4.27 8.18
C VAL A 131 -2.49 -3.80 6.73
N VAL A 132 -2.74 -4.69 5.78
CA VAL A 132 -2.75 -4.38 4.35
C VAL A 132 -4.06 -4.81 3.71
N PHE A 133 -4.66 -3.89 2.94
CA PHE A 133 -5.81 -4.09 2.07
C PHE A 133 -5.38 -3.76 0.63
N ALA A 134 -5.25 -4.77 -0.23
CA ALA A 134 -4.79 -4.63 -1.60
C ALA A 134 -5.78 -5.24 -2.60
N TYR A 135 -6.24 -4.46 -3.57
CA TYR A 135 -7.26 -4.85 -4.54
C TYR A 135 -6.85 -4.49 -5.97
N GLY A 136 -6.91 -5.46 -6.88
CA GLY A 136 -6.68 -5.15 -8.29
C GLY A 136 -6.76 -6.30 -9.26
N TYR A 137 -6.35 -6.09 -10.52
CA TYR A 137 -6.23 -7.20 -11.46
C TYR A 137 -4.99 -8.05 -11.13
N ALA A 138 -3.83 -7.40 -10.95
CA ALA A 138 -2.61 -8.03 -10.44
C ALA A 138 -2.22 -7.40 -9.10
N VAL A 139 -2.03 -8.21 -8.07
CA VAL A 139 -1.72 -7.77 -6.71
C VAL A 139 -0.48 -8.52 -6.19
N VAL A 140 0.50 -7.76 -5.69
CA VAL A 140 1.68 -8.28 -5.00
C VAL A 140 1.81 -7.58 -3.65
N VAL A 141 1.87 -8.35 -2.56
CA VAL A 141 2.00 -7.82 -1.20
C VAL A 141 3.20 -8.45 -0.49
N PHE A 142 4.01 -7.61 0.13
CA PHE A 142 5.09 -7.95 1.04
C PHE A 142 4.80 -7.30 2.39
N ALA A 143 4.49 -8.10 3.41
CA ALA A 143 4.10 -7.62 4.73
C ALA A 143 4.94 -8.29 5.83
N TYR A 144 5.63 -7.50 6.65
CA TYR A 144 6.55 -7.99 7.68
C TYR A 144 6.30 -7.31 9.01
N GLY A 145 6.17 -8.08 10.09
CA GLY A 145 6.07 -7.50 11.42
C GLY A 145 5.88 -8.46 12.58
N TYR A 146 5.62 -7.95 13.79
CA TYR A 146 5.28 -8.82 14.91
C TYR A 146 3.86 -9.39 14.73
N ALA A 147 2.89 -8.54 14.41
CA ALA A 147 1.52 -8.92 14.04
C ALA A 147 1.23 -8.45 12.61
N VAL A 148 0.84 -9.36 11.72
CA VAL A 148 0.59 -9.10 10.31
C VAL A 148 -0.81 -9.58 9.91
N VAL A 149 -1.59 -8.71 9.29
CA VAL A 149 -2.89 -9.02 8.69
C VAL A 149 -2.91 -8.54 7.24
N VAL A 150 -3.19 -9.44 6.30
CA VAL A 150 -3.25 -9.12 4.87
C VAL A 150 -4.58 -9.55 4.28
N PHE A 151 -5.20 -8.63 3.54
CA PHE A 151 -6.38 -8.82 2.70
C PHE A 151 -6.00 -8.49 1.25
N ALA A 152 -5.89 -9.50 0.39
CA ALA A 152 -5.47 -9.34 -1.00
C ALA A 152 -6.50 -9.94 -1.96
N TYR A 153 -6.97 -9.15 -2.93
CA TYR A 153 -8.02 -9.54 -3.86
C TYR A 153 -7.64 -9.18 -5.30
N GLY A 154 -7.74 -10.14 -6.22
CA GLY A 154 -7.53 -9.83 -7.63
C GLY A 154 -7.64 -10.98 -8.60
N TYR A 155 -7.28 -10.77 -9.87
CA TYR A 155 -7.18 -11.88 -10.82
C TYR A 155 -5.91 -12.71 -10.54
N ALA A 156 -4.76 -12.06 -10.41
CA ALA A 156 -3.51 -12.66 -9.94
C ALA A 156 -3.09 -12.04 -8.61
N VAL A 157 -2.87 -12.86 -7.59
CA VAL A 157 -2.52 -12.42 -6.23
C VAL A 157 -1.27 -13.16 -5.76
N VAL A 158 -0.29 -12.41 -5.28
CA VAL A 158 0.93 -12.92 -4.64
C VAL A 158 1.10 -12.24 -3.28
N VAL A 159 1.21 -13.02 -2.21
CA VAL A 159 1.38 -12.50 -0.84
C VAL A 159 2.59 -13.14 -0.19
N PHE A 160 3.43 -12.30 0.40
CA PHE A 160 4.55 -12.65 1.27
C PHE A 160 4.30 -12.02 2.64
N ALA A 161 4.00 -12.84 3.66
CA ALA A 161 3.64 -12.39 4.99
C ALA A 161 4.52 -13.06 6.06
N TYR A 162 5.23 -12.26 6.87
CA TYR A 162 6.18 -12.76 7.86
C TYR A 162 5.97 -12.09 9.22
N GLY A 163 5.87 -12.88 10.29
CA GLY A 163 5.79 -12.31 11.63
C GLY A 163 5.65 -13.29 12.78
N TYR A 164 5.43 -12.78 13.99
CA TYR A 164 5.12 -13.65 15.13
C TYR A 164 3.69 -14.21 15.00
N ALA A 165 2.72 -13.34 14.73
CA ALA A 165 1.35 -13.69 14.40
C ALA A 165 1.00 -13.22 12.98
N VAL A 166 0.59 -14.13 12.11
CA VAL A 166 0.27 -13.85 10.70
C VAL A 166 -1.13 -14.31 10.36
N VAL A 167 -1.93 -13.44 9.75
CA VAL A 167 -3.24 -13.74 9.20
C VAL A 167 -3.30 -13.27 7.74
N VAL A 168 -3.61 -14.16 6.80
CA VAL A 168 -3.73 -13.84 5.38
C VAL A 168 -5.08 -14.27 4.84
N PHE A 169 -5.72 -13.36 4.11
CA PHE A 169 -6.90 -13.56 3.30
C PHE A 169 -6.56 -13.22 1.85
N ALA A 170 -6.50 -14.23 0.98
CA ALA A 170 -6.12 -14.06 -0.42
C ALA A 170 -7.19 -14.65 -1.36
N TYR A 171 -7.71 -13.83 -2.28
CA TYR A 171 -8.80 -14.21 -3.19
C TYR A 171 -8.44 -13.86 -4.63
N GLY A 172 -8.51 -14.84 -5.54
CA GLY A 172 -8.34 -14.54 -6.95
C GLY A 172 -8.42 -15.71 -7.91
N TYR A 173 -8.15 -15.47 -9.19
CA TYR A 173 -8.06 -16.56 -10.17
C TYR A 173 -6.78 -17.37 -9.92
N ALA A 174 -5.63 -16.70 -9.87
CA ALA A 174 -4.35 -17.27 -9.45
C ALA A 174 -3.91 -16.66 -8.12
N VAL A 175 -3.62 -17.48 -7.12
CA VAL A 175 -3.24 -17.06 -5.77
C VAL A 175 -1.96 -17.77 -5.37
N VAL A 176 -0.96 -17.01 -4.92
CA VAL A 176 0.28 -17.52 -4.32
C VAL A 176 0.46 -16.87 -2.96
N VAL A 177 0.64 -17.66 -1.91
CA VAL A 177 0.88 -17.15 -0.55
C VAL A 177 2.09 -17.83 0.07
N PHE A 178 2.96 -17.01 0.64
CA PHE A 178 4.09 -17.37 1.49
C PHE A 178 3.82 -16.77 2.88
N ALA A 179 3.52 -17.60 3.88
CA ALA A 179 3.20 -17.15 5.23
C ALA A 179 4.09 -17.82 6.29
N TYR A 180 4.84 -17.04 7.04
CA TYR A 180 5.82 -17.54 8.01
C TYR A 180 5.63 -16.88 9.37
N GLY A 181 5.54 -17.68 10.43
CA GLY A 181 5.48 -17.14 11.79
C GLY A 181 5.35 -18.13 12.92
N TYR A 182 5.22 -17.64 14.16
CA TYR A 182 4.95 -18.53 15.29
C TYR A 182 3.51 -19.05 15.25
N ALA A 183 2.54 -18.15 15.05
CA ALA A 183 1.14 -18.46 14.79
C ALA A 183 0.75 -17.96 13.39
N VAL A 184 0.30 -18.86 12.51
CA VAL A 184 -0.03 -18.56 11.12
C VAL A 184 -1.45 -19.01 10.80
N VAL A 185 -2.27 -18.12 10.24
CA VAL A 185 -3.59 -18.40 9.71
C VAL A 185 -3.68 -17.94 8.25
N VAL A 186 -4.07 -18.84 7.34
CA VAL A 186 -4.21 -18.52 5.91
C VAL A 186 -5.56 -18.98 5.38
N PHE A 187 -6.29 -18.06 4.75
CA PHE A 187 -7.48 -18.32 3.95
C PHE A 187 -7.20 -17.98 2.50
N ALA A 188 -7.32 -18.96 1.61
CA ALA A 188 -7.06 -18.76 0.18
C ALA A 188 -8.23 -19.29 -0.67
N TYR A 189 -8.69 -18.47 -1.61
CA TYR A 189 -9.75 -18.78 -2.55
C TYR A 189 -9.28 -18.54 -3.98
N GLY A 190 -9.49 -19.52 -4.88
CA GLY A 190 -9.19 -19.33 -6.29
C GLY A 190 -9.25 -20.57 -7.17
N TYR A 191 -8.87 -20.38 -8.44
CA TYR A 191 -8.76 -21.43 -9.46
C TYR A 191 -7.38 -22.07 -9.54
N ALA A 192 -6.32 -21.33 -9.23
CA ALA A 192 -4.96 -21.86 -9.11
C ALA A 192 -4.39 -21.30 -7.82
N ILE A 193 -4.11 -22.16 -6.84
CA ILE A 193 -3.68 -21.73 -5.51
C ILE A 193 -2.36 -22.39 -5.17
N ILE A 194 -1.36 -21.62 -4.76
CA ILE A 194 -0.08 -22.11 -4.26
C ILE A 194 0.13 -21.55 -2.86
N LEU A 195 0.25 -22.41 -1.85
CA LEU A 195 0.46 -21.98 -0.46
C LEU A 195 1.75 -22.58 0.10
N PHE A 196 2.59 -21.74 0.69
CA PHE A 196 3.74 -22.11 1.51
C PHE A 196 3.53 -21.51 2.90
N THR A 197 3.35 -22.37 3.90
CA THR A 197 3.10 -21.94 5.28
C THR A 197 4.03 -22.63 6.27
N TYR A 198 4.60 -21.86 7.18
CA TYR A 198 5.56 -22.35 8.17
C TYR A 198 5.27 -21.71 9.53
N GLY A 199 5.12 -22.53 10.57
CA GLY A 199 5.02 -22.01 11.93
C GLY A 199 4.84 -23.05 13.02
N TYR A 200 4.83 -22.60 14.28
CA TYR A 200 4.60 -23.48 15.43
C TYR A 200 3.12 -23.93 15.48
N ALA A 201 2.21 -22.95 15.41
CA ALA A 201 0.78 -23.15 15.27
C ALA A 201 0.32 -22.66 13.90
N VAL A 202 -0.09 -23.56 13.02
CA VAL A 202 -0.45 -23.25 11.62
C VAL A 202 -1.91 -23.62 11.40
N VAL A 203 -2.74 -22.76 10.83
CA VAL A 203 -4.08 -23.13 10.40
C VAL A 203 -4.38 -22.58 8.99
N VAL A 204 -4.55 -23.43 7.99
CA VAL A 204 -4.67 -23.09 6.56
C VAL A 204 -6.00 -23.59 6.04
N PHE A 205 -6.82 -22.79 5.37
CA PHE A 205 -7.95 -23.36 4.63
C PHE A 205 -8.06 -22.76 3.23
N ALA A 206 -8.01 -23.63 2.22
CA ALA A 206 -7.86 -23.31 0.81
C ALA A 206 -9.05 -23.86 0.01
N TYR A 207 -9.46 -23.28 -1.11
CA TYR A 207 -10.49 -23.91 -1.95
C TYR A 207 -10.59 -23.18 -3.31
N GLY A 208 -10.53 -23.74 -4.53
CA GLY A 208 -10.44 -25.12 -5.03
C GLY A 208 -9.42 -25.26 -6.17
N TYR A 209 -9.28 -26.49 -6.69
CA TYR A 209 -8.22 -26.93 -7.60
C TYR A 209 -8.13 -26.06 -8.87
N ALA A 210 -6.91 -25.80 -9.34
CA ALA A 210 -5.69 -26.57 -9.08
C ALA A 210 -4.68 -26.06 -8.03
N ILE A 211 -4.92 -26.43 -6.75
CA ILE A 211 -4.23 -26.01 -5.51
C ILE A 211 -2.98 -26.87 -5.25
N ILE A 212 -1.79 -26.33 -4.95
CA ILE A 212 -0.78 -27.10 -4.20
C ILE A 212 -0.17 -26.29 -3.04
N LEU A 213 -0.05 -27.01 -1.91
CA LEU A 213 0.11 -26.52 -0.55
C LEU A 213 1.34 -27.16 0.09
N PHE A 214 2.17 -26.41 0.80
CA PHE A 214 3.19 -26.96 1.69
C PHE A 214 3.16 -26.26 3.04
N THR A 215 2.92 -27.07 4.08
CA THR A 215 2.71 -26.70 5.47
C THR A 215 3.71 -27.42 6.38
N TYR A 216 4.41 -26.67 7.22
CA TYR A 216 5.31 -27.22 8.24
C TYR A 216 4.98 -26.60 9.60
N GLY A 217 4.70 -27.44 10.60
CA GLY A 217 4.44 -27.00 11.97
C GLY A 217 4.16 -28.14 12.94
N ILE A 218 4.16 -27.82 14.24
CA ILE A 218 3.95 -28.77 15.34
C ILE A 218 2.45 -28.89 15.66
N SER A 219 1.71 -27.78 15.54
CA SER A 219 0.27 -27.68 15.79
C SER A 219 -0.43 -27.15 14.52
N VAL A 220 -0.70 -28.03 13.55
CA VAL A 220 -1.17 -27.70 12.19
C VAL A 220 -2.68 -27.94 12.03
N VAL A 221 -3.45 -27.09 11.36
CA VAL A 221 -4.83 -27.42 10.93
C VAL A 221 -5.12 -26.89 9.52
N VAL A 222 -5.07 -27.80 8.54
CA VAL A 222 -5.18 -27.52 7.10
C VAL A 222 -6.49 -28.06 6.56
N PHE A 223 -7.38 -27.30 5.91
CA PHE A 223 -8.21 -27.94 4.87
C PHE A 223 -8.36 -27.13 3.59
N ALA A 224 -7.75 -27.71 2.56
CA ALA A 224 -7.85 -27.35 1.17
C ALA A 224 -9.04 -28.08 0.53
N GLN A 225 -9.78 -27.47 -0.39
CA GLN A 225 -10.57 -28.30 -1.28
C GLN A 225 -10.89 -27.68 -2.64
N GLY A 226 -10.42 -28.34 -3.70
CA GLY A 226 -11.44 -29.06 -4.47
C GLY A 226 -11.35 -29.09 -5.98
N SER A 227 -11.19 -30.32 -6.47
CA SER A 227 -11.48 -30.90 -7.80
C SER A 227 -11.37 -30.00 -9.02
#